data_AF-A0A921ZUD1-F1
#
_entry.id   AF-A0A921ZUD1-F1
#
_cell.length_a   1.000
_cell.length_b   1.000
_cell.length_c   1.000
_cell.angle_alpha   90.00
_cell.angle_beta   90.00
_cell.angle_gamma   90.00
#
_symmetry.space_group_name_H-M   'P 1'
#
loop_
_entity.id
_entity.type
_entity.pdbx_description
1 polymer ?
#
loop_
_entity_poly.entity_id
_entity_poly.type
_entity_poly.pdbx_seq_one_letter_code
_entity_poly.pdbx_strand_id
1 'polypeptide(L)'
;MTPVSGATEDTPEAYYNKLHASARNSVERTIGVLKARFRCLQVHRVLQYHPDTVAKIVIACCVLHNICNRAGLPSPMLNEAEVQMERSMHMERPFNLHQELEHAIGANCRIRLINTLWQSRMV
;
A
#
# COMPACT_ATOMS: atom_id res chain seq x y z
N MET A 1 6.28 0.75 -6.29
CA MET A 1 6.03 0.54 -7.74
C MET A 1 5.19 1.69 -8.25
N THR A 2 5.50 2.18 -9.45
CA THR A 2 4.91 3.41 -10.00
C THR A 2 4.12 3.05 -11.27
N PRO A 3 2.85 3.49 -11.39
CA PRO A 3 2.07 3.33 -12.63
C PRO A 3 2.79 3.94 -13.84
N VAL A 4 2.50 3.42 -15.03
CA VAL A 4 2.96 3.98 -16.30
C VAL A 4 1.97 5.06 -16.75
N SER A 5 2.42 6.31 -16.83
CA SER A 5 1.60 7.43 -17.30
C SER A 5 1.37 7.34 -18.82
N GLY A 6 0.16 7.67 -19.28
CA GLY A 6 -0.17 7.73 -20.71
C GLY A 6 -0.25 6.37 -21.42
N ALA A 7 -0.40 5.26 -20.68
CA ALA A 7 -0.57 3.94 -21.29
C ALA A 7 -1.88 3.89 -22.10
N THR A 8 -1.80 3.50 -23.38
CA THR A 8 -2.97 3.32 -24.24
C THR A 8 -3.67 2.00 -23.92
N GLU A 9 -4.97 1.91 -24.18
CA GLU A 9 -5.74 0.68 -24.00
C GLU A 9 -5.11 -0.50 -24.79
N ASP A 10 -5.33 -1.72 -24.30
CA ASP A 10 -4.80 -2.97 -24.86
C ASP A 10 -3.27 -3.09 -24.97
N THR A 11 -2.53 -2.29 -24.20
CA THR A 11 -1.07 -2.40 -24.06
C THR A 11 -0.65 -3.21 -22.82
N PRO A 12 0.56 -3.79 -22.83
CA PRO A 12 1.19 -4.37 -21.64
C PRO A 12 1.18 -3.44 -20.42
N GLU A 13 1.43 -2.16 -20.65
CA GLU A 13 1.49 -1.10 -19.65
C GLU A 13 0.10 -0.85 -19.02
N ALA A 14 -0.95 -0.80 -19.84
CA ALA A 14 -2.32 -0.64 -19.35
C ALA A 14 -2.77 -1.85 -18.52
N TYR A 15 -2.42 -3.07 -18.95
CA TYR A 15 -2.70 -4.29 -18.21
C TYR A 15 -1.97 -4.32 -16.86
N TYR A 16 -0.68 -3.96 -16.85
CA TYR A 16 0.08 -3.77 -15.62
C TYR A 16 -0.58 -2.75 -14.69
N ASN A 17 -0.95 -1.58 -15.20
CA ASN A 17 -1.58 -0.52 -14.40
C ASN A 17 -2.89 -1.00 -13.76
N LYS A 18 -3.71 -1.75 -14.50
CA LYS A 18 -4.96 -2.34 -14.00
C LYS A 18 -4.70 -3.31 -12.84
N LEU A 19 -3.77 -4.24 -13.01
CA LEU A 19 -3.41 -5.20 -11.95
C LEU A 19 -2.78 -4.51 -10.75
N HIS A 20 -1.89 -3.56 -11.00
CA HIS A 20 -1.24 -2.76 -9.97
C HIS A 20 -2.27 -1.97 -9.15
N ALA A 21 -3.23 -1.32 -9.80
CA ALA A 21 -4.30 -0.60 -9.12
C ALA A 21 -5.17 -1.53 -8.26
N SER A 22 -5.54 -2.70 -8.78
CA SER A 22 -6.32 -3.71 -8.03
C SER A 22 -5.58 -4.18 -6.77
N ALA A 23 -4.30 -4.53 -6.91
CA ALA A 23 -3.46 -4.94 -5.78
C ALA A 23 -3.31 -3.81 -4.76
N ARG A 24 -3.04 -2.58 -5.22
CA ARG A 24 -2.89 -1.40 -4.36
C ARG A 24 -4.18 -1.10 -3.59
N ASN A 25 -5.33 -1.15 -4.26
CA ASN A 25 -6.63 -0.93 -3.62
C ASN A 25 -6.87 -1.94 -2.49
N SER A 26 -6.52 -3.21 -2.70
CA SER A 26 -6.67 -4.25 -1.67
C SER A 26 -5.78 -3.98 -0.46
N VAL A 27 -4.51 -3.58 -0.69
CA VAL A 27 -3.55 -3.25 0.38
C VAL A 27 -3.98 -2.00 1.14
N GLU A 28 -4.30 -0.91 0.44
CA GLU A 28 -4.69 0.36 1.05
C GLU A 28 -5.97 0.24 1.88
N ARG A 29 -6.98 -0.48 1.38
CA ARG A 29 -8.21 -0.76 2.14
C ARG A 29 -7.92 -1.55 3.41
N THR A 30 -7.07 -2.57 3.32
CA THR A 30 -6.67 -3.39 4.48
C THR A 30 -5.95 -2.55 5.53
N ILE A 31 -5.02 -1.70 5.12
CA ILE A 31 -4.31 -0.78 6.02
C ILE A 31 -5.29 0.21 6.67
N GLY A 32 -6.24 0.76 5.90
CA GLY A 32 -7.27 1.65 6.44
C GLY A 32 -8.10 1.00 7.53
N VAL A 33 -8.54 -0.24 7.30
CA VAL A 33 -9.27 -1.04 8.31
C VAL A 33 -8.43 -1.33 9.55
N LEU A 34 -7.15 -1.68 9.38
CA LEU A 34 -6.25 -1.93 10.51
C LEU A 34 -6.07 -0.67 11.36
N LYS A 35 -5.88 0.50 10.75
CA LYS A 35 -5.78 1.79 11.44
C LYS A 35 -7.08 2.19 12.14
N ALA A 36 -8.22 1.91 11.52
CA ALA A 36 -9.53 2.13 12.15
C ALA A 36 -9.73 1.25 13.39
N ARG A 37 -9.29 -0.01 13.32
CA ARG A 37 -9.45 -0.98 14.42
C ARG A 37 -8.45 -0.74 15.54
N PHE A 38 -7.21 -0.44 15.21
CA PHE A 38 -6.12 -0.25 16.15
C PHE A 38 -5.57 1.17 16.02
N ARG A 39 -6.12 2.08 16.84
CA ARG A 39 -5.76 3.51 16.82
C ARG A 39 -4.27 3.78 17.05
N CYS A 40 -3.54 2.85 17.67
CA CYS A 40 -2.09 2.94 17.81
C CYS A 40 -1.34 2.95 16.46
N LEU A 41 -1.98 2.52 15.37
CA LEU A 41 -1.44 2.56 14.01
C LEU A 41 -1.79 3.85 13.25
N GLN A 42 -2.62 4.73 13.82
CA GLN A 42 -2.95 6.00 13.20
C GLN A 42 -1.73 6.91 13.15
N VAL A 43 -1.61 7.70 12.08
CA VAL A 43 -0.44 8.53 11.76
C VAL A 43 -0.13 9.56 12.86
N HIS A 44 -1.16 10.06 13.56
CA HIS A 44 -1.02 11.04 14.63
C HIS A 44 -0.67 10.43 15.99
N ARG A 45 -0.65 9.09 16.10
CA ARG A 45 -0.33 8.36 17.34
C ARG A 45 1.10 7.82 17.36
N VAL A 46 1.93 8.27 16.41
CA VAL A 46 3.35 7.93 16.19
C VAL A 46 3.92 7.02 17.27
N LEU A 47 4.16 5.76 16.91
CA LEU A 47 4.72 4.77 17.83
C LEU A 47 6.17 5.13 18.17
N GLN A 48 6.39 5.69 19.36
CA GLN A 48 7.72 6.06 19.88
C GLN A 48 8.46 4.83 20.43
N TYR A 49 8.60 3.79 19.62
CA TYR A 49 9.33 2.58 19.96
C TYR A 49 10.44 2.30 18.95
N HIS A 50 11.39 1.44 19.33
CA HIS A 50 12.38 0.91 18.39
C HIS A 50 11.67 0.24 17.20
N PRO A 51 12.19 0.35 15.95
CA PRO A 51 11.55 -0.23 14.75
C PRO A 51 11.18 -1.72 14.91
N ASP A 52 11.99 -2.52 15.59
CA ASP A 52 11.69 -3.94 15.84
C ASP A 52 10.46 -4.13 16.72
N THR A 53 10.26 -3.26 17.71
CA THR A 53 9.07 -3.27 18.57
C THR A 53 7.85 -2.81 17.78
N VAL A 54 7.99 -1.78 16.93
CA VAL A 54 6.92 -1.35 16.02
C VAL A 54 6.49 -2.49 15.10
N ALA A 55 7.44 -3.24 14.52
CA ALA A 55 7.15 -4.40 13.69
C ALA A 55 6.33 -5.45 14.45
N LYS A 56 6.71 -5.77 15.70
CA LYS A 56 5.96 -6.70 16.57
C LYS A 56 4.54 -6.20 16.85
N ILE A 57 4.36 -4.90 17.13
CA ILE A 57 3.04 -4.29 17.33
C ILE A 57 2.17 -4.44 16.09
N VAL A 58 2.72 -4.15 14.90
CA VAL A 58 1.99 -4.28 13.62
C VAL A 58 1.58 -5.75 13.39
N ILE A 59 2.49 -6.70 13.61
CA ILE A 59 2.19 -8.14 13.48
C ILE A 59 1.07 -8.55 14.45
N ALA A 60 1.13 -8.13 15.71
CA ALA A 60 0.10 -8.40 16.70
C ALA A 60 -1.27 -7.85 16.26
N CYS A 61 -1.31 -6.63 15.71
CA CYS A 61 -2.53 -6.04 15.15
C CYS A 61 -3.09 -6.88 14.00
N CYS A 62 -2.25 -7.38 13.09
CA CYS A 62 -2.67 -8.26 12.00
C CYS A 62 -3.24 -9.59 12.51
N VAL A 63 -2.62 -10.21 13.51
CA VAL A 63 -3.11 -11.46 14.12
C VAL A 63 -4.47 -11.23 14.78
N LEU A 64 -4.59 -10.18 15.59
CA LEU A 64 -5.84 -9.83 16.27
C LEU A 64 -6.94 -9.47 15.26
N HIS A 65 -6.61 -8.75 14.19
CA HIS A 65 -7.53 -8.45 13.09
C HIS A 65 -8.13 -9.72 12.49
N ASN A 66 -7.28 -10.70 12.18
CA ASN A 66 -7.72 -11.97 11.61
C ASN A 66 -8.62 -12.76 12.57
N ILE A 67 -8.31 -12.73 13.87
CA ILE A 67 -9.18 -13.32 14.90
C ILE A 67 -10.56 -12.64 14.90
N CYS A 68 -10.59 -11.30 14.91
CA CYS A 68 -11.85 -10.55 14.83
C CYS A 68 -12.67 -10.91 13.59
N ASN A 69 -12.03 -10.99 12.42
CA ASN A 69 -12.72 -11.33 11.17
C ASN A 69 -13.29 -12.76 11.21
N ARG A 70 -12.54 -13.74 11.74
CA ARG A 70 -13.02 -15.12 11.91
C ARG A 70 -14.17 -15.22 12.89
N ALA A 71 -14.20 -14.36 13.91
CA ALA A 71 -15.31 -14.25 14.85
C ALA A 71 -16.51 -13.46 14.30
N GLY A 72 -16.46 -12.99 13.04
CA GLY A 72 -17.55 -12.23 12.42
C GLY A 72 -17.74 -10.82 13.00
N LEU A 73 -16.74 -10.28 13.68
CA LEU A 73 -16.83 -8.93 14.25
C LEU A 73 -16.83 -7.87 13.14
N PRO A 74 -17.65 -6.82 13.26
CA PRO A 74 -17.72 -5.78 12.24
C PRO A 74 -16.37 -5.09 12.06
N SER A 75 -16.10 -4.65 10.83
CA SER A 75 -14.94 -3.84 10.51
C SER A 75 -15.22 -2.37 10.86
N PRO A 76 -14.45 -1.75 11.76
CA PRO A 76 -14.57 -0.32 12.00
C PRO A 76 -14.12 0.45 10.76
N MET A 77 -14.74 1.60 10.54
CA MET A 77 -14.38 2.57 9.51
C MET A 77 -13.86 3.84 10.19
N LEU A 78 -12.87 4.48 9.60
CA LEU A 78 -12.50 5.84 9.99
C LEU A 78 -13.60 6.80 9.55
N ASN A 79 -13.88 7.82 10.37
CA ASN A 79 -14.75 8.91 9.94
C ASN A 79 -14.00 9.85 8.98
N GLU A 80 -14.73 10.76 8.33
CA GLU A 80 -14.16 11.68 7.33
C GLU A 80 -13.02 12.53 7.89
N ALA A 81 -13.14 12.99 9.14
CA ALA A 81 -12.10 13.79 9.79
C ALA A 81 -10.82 12.98 10.05
N GLU A 82 -10.96 11.73 10.49
CA GLU A 82 -9.85 10.80 10.69
C GLU A 82 -9.18 10.45 9.35
N VAL A 83 -9.96 10.21 8.28
CA VAL A 83 -9.43 9.97 6.94
C VAL A 83 -8.64 11.18 6.44
N GLN A 84 -9.16 12.39 6.65
CA GLN A 84 -8.47 13.62 6.24
C GLN A 84 -7.17 13.82 7.00
N MET A 85 -7.16 13.56 8.31
CA MET A 85 -5.96 13.63 9.15
C MET A 85 -4.91 12.60 8.73
N GLU A 86 -5.34 11.38 8.41
CA GLU A 86 -4.45 10.34 7.88
C GLU A 86 -3.77 10.82 6.60
N ARG A 87 -4.54 11.40 5.66
CA ARG A 87 -4.02 11.91 4.39
C ARG A 87 -3.06 13.08 4.56
N SER A 88 -3.35 14.02 5.46
CA SER A 88 -2.55 15.24 5.61
C SER A 88 -1.16 15.00 6.20
N MET A 89 -0.96 13.91 6.94
CA MET A 89 0.32 13.61 7.60
C MET A 89 1.19 12.58 6.85
N HIS A 90 0.72 12.02 5.72
CA HIS A 90 1.60 11.29 4.81
C HIS A 90 2.49 12.30 4.09
N MET A 91 3.67 12.59 4.66
CA MET A 91 4.67 13.45 4.04
C MET A 91 5.09 12.88 2.68
N GLU A 92 4.97 13.69 1.62
CA GLU A 92 5.77 13.48 0.41
C GLU A 92 7.24 13.63 0.84
N ARG A 93 8.03 12.55 0.72
CA ARG A 93 9.46 12.64 1.02
C ARG A 93 10.13 13.58 0.01
N PRO A 94 10.99 14.51 0.44
CA PRO A 94 11.73 15.36 -0.49
C PRO A 94 12.61 14.49 -1.41
N PHE A 95 12.67 14.89 -2.68
CA PHE A 95 13.41 14.21 -3.75
C PHE A 95 14.92 14.36 -3.50
N ASN A 96 15.69 13.26 -3.52
CA ASN A 96 17.15 13.26 -3.29
C ASN A 96 17.92 12.64 -4.48
N LEU A 97 19.18 13.04 -4.71
CA LEU A 97 19.99 12.60 -5.86
C LEU A 97 20.25 11.07 -5.91
N HIS A 98 20.28 10.38 -4.76
CA HIS A 98 20.36 8.91 -4.67
C HIS A 98 19.19 8.21 -5.39
N GLN A 99 18.08 8.93 -5.57
CA GLN A 99 16.86 8.43 -6.17
C GLN A 99 17.01 8.19 -7.67
N GLU A 100 17.92 8.86 -8.42
CA GLU A 100 18.09 8.64 -9.87
C GLU A 100 18.58 7.22 -10.21
N LEU A 101 19.55 6.68 -9.45
CA LEU A 101 20.02 5.30 -9.64
C LEU A 101 18.97 4.28 -9.20
N GLU A 102 18.29 4.54 -8.08
CA GLU A 102 17.13 3.73 -7.64
C GLU A 102 15.97 3.79 -8.65
N HIS A 103 15.78 4.93 -9.34
CA HIS A 103 14.77 5.12 -10.37
C HIS A 103 15.07 4.27 -11.61
N ALA A 104 16.33 4.15 -12.02
CA ALA A 104 16.71 3.30 -13.15
C ALA A 104 16.49 1.81 -12.84
N ILE A 105 16.87 1.35 -11.64
CA ILE A 105 16.62 -0.04 -11.20
C ILE A 105 15.11 -0.29 -11.10
N GLY A 106 14.36 0.63 -10.47
CA GLY A 106 12.92 0.55 -10.35
C GLY A 106 12.20 0.53 -11.70
N ALA A 107 12.67 1.32 -12.67
CA ALA A 107 12.16 1.32 -14.05
C ALA A 107 12.41 -0.03 -14.73
N ASN A 108 13.62 -0.59 -14.63
CA ASN A 108 13.95 -1.90 -15.18
C ASN A 108 13.13 -3.03 -14.54
N CYS A 109 12.97 -3.02 -13.21
CA CYS A 109 12.11 -3.96 -12.50
C CYS A 109 10.65 -3.86 -12.99
N ARG A 110 10.14 -2.64 -13.17
CA ARG A 110 8.79 -2.41 -13.71
C ARG A 110 8.65 -2.95 -15.13
N ILE A 111 9.60 -2.67 -16.03
CA ILE A 111 9.58 -3.16 -17.42
C ILE A 111 9.55 -4.70 -17.44
N ARG A 112 10.41 -5.35 -16.64
CA ARG A 112 10.42 -6.82 -16.53
C ARG A 112 9.07 -7.35 -16.06
N LEU A 113 8.49 -6.74 -15.03
CA LEU A 113 7.20 -7.14 -14.49
C LEU A 113 6.06 -6.95 -15.51
N ILE A 114 6.05 -5.83 -16.24
CA ILE A 114 5.08 -5.57 -17.32
C ILE A 114 5.13 -6.72 -18.34
N ASN A 115 6.32 -7.05 -18.83
CA ASN A 115 6.49 -8.12 -19.81
C ASN A 115 6.04 -9.48 -19.27
N THR A 116 6.43 -9.82 -18.04
CA THR A 116 6.03 -11.10 -17.42
C THR A 116 4.52 -11.21 -17.22
N LEU A 117 3.86 -10.15 -16.73
CA LEU A 117 2.41 -10.14 -16.55
C LEU A 117 1.69 -10.23 -17.89
N TRP A 118 2.18 -9.53 -18.91
CA TRP A 118 1.59 -9.56 -20.24
C TRP A 118 1.70 -10.93 -20.91
N GLN A 119 2.84 -11.61 -20.77
CA GLN A 119 3.06 -12.96 -21.31
C GLN A 119 2.25 -14.04 -20.57
N SER A 120 2.01 -13.85 -19.26
CA SER A 120 1.27 -14.79 -18.42
C SER A 120 -0.25 -14.54 -18.40
N ARG A 121 -0.75 -13.56 -19.16
CA ARG A 121 -2.20 -13.35 -19.28
C ARG A 121 -2.82 -14.58 -19.96
N MET A 122 -3.78 -15.22 -19.30
CA MET A 122 -4.50 -16.34 -19.88
C MET A 122 -5.25 -15.84 -21.12
N VAL A 123 -5.13 -16.58 -22.24
CA VAL A 123 -5.90 -16.38 -23.46
C VAL A 123 -7.33 -16.87 -23.23
#